data_AF-A0A8E2JF32-F1
#
_entry.id   AF-A0A8E2JF32-F1
#
_cell.length_a   1.000
_cell.length_b   1.000
_cell.length_c   1.000
_cell.angle_alpha   90.00
_cell.angle_beta   90.00
_cell.angle_gamma   90.00
#
_symmetry.space_group_name_H-M   'P 1'
#
loop_
_entity.id
_entity.type
_entity.pdbx_description
1 polymer ?
#
loop_
_entity_poly.entity_id
_entity_poly.type
_entity_poly.pdbx_seq_one_letter_code
_entity_poly.pdbx_strand_id
1 'polypeptide(L)'
;MSHTYSLSWASPETKEAERYQVVMNAMRRLFPKTDFNDMDMPTWLEQRQAIIQARGRQLGRSVAFREDQRERGLPPITKLMRGREPKENRGAVLCQQTIWCLKWDMKADKAPWPSLSELKWEGDDRAKTSVGRYLPLPREPGNATVAWHHLRVLQAFDFDEVRKVPTLEDILLPVDEIDDNKVPELINADLLEALDSDEIF
;
A
#
# COMPACT_ATOMS: atom_id res chain seq x y z
N MET A 1 25.33 -26.86 11.99
CA MET A 1 26.19 -26.05 12.88
C MET A 1 26.70 -24.87 12.07
N SER A 2 26.18 -23.66 12.30
CA SER A 2 26.62 -22.43 11.62
C SER A 2 27.55 -21.68 12.57
N HIS A 3 28.78 -21.44 12.11
CA HIS A 3 29.83 -20.80 12.89
C HIS A 3 29.51 -19.32 13.11
N THR A 4 29.61 -18.92 14.37
CA THR A 4 29.66 -17.56 14.90
C THR A 4 30.48 -16.61 14.01
N TYR A 5 29.84 -15.57 13.48
CA TYR A 5 30.52 -14.39 12.97
C TYR A 5 31.33 -13.78 14.12
N SER A 6 32.65 -13.69 13.97
CA SER A 6 33.48 -12.93 14.89
C SER A 6 33.13 -11.44 14.75
N LEU A 7 32.72 -10.81 15.85
CA LEU A 7 32.58 -9.35 15.93
C LEU A 7 33.98 -8.72 15.94
N SER A 8 34.62 -8.66 14.77
CA SER A 8 35.80 -7.82 14.60
C SER A 8 35.35 -6.37 14.53
N TRP A 9 36.02 -5.51 15.28
CA TRP A 9 35.85 -4.07 15.10
C TRP A 9 36.38 -3.71 13.70
N ALA A 10 35.50 -3.16 12.87
CA ALA A 10 35.85 -2.58 11.58
C ALA A 10 35.71 -1.07 11.65
N SER A 11 36.64 -0.36 11.01
CA SER A 11 36.60 1.11 10.94
C SER A 11 35.33 1.55 10.18
N PRO A 12 34.85 2.79 10.42
CA PRO A 12 33.71 3.33 9.68
C PRO A 12 33.92 3.31 8.16
N GLU A 13 35.14 3.61 7.70
CA GLU A 13 35.49 3.62 6.28
C GLU A 13 35.39 2.22 5.66
N THR A 14 35.89 1.20 6.36
CA THR A 14 35.78 -0.19 5.90
C THR A 14 34.32 -0.63 5.81
N LYS A 15 33.48 -0.25 6.78
CA LYS A 15 32.04 -0.53 6.75
C LYS A 15 31.33 0.16 5.59
N GLU A 16 31.73 1.37 5.24
CA GLU A 16 31.17 2.08 4.08
C GLU A 16 31.60 1.44 2.76
N ALA A 17 32.88 1.06 2.63
CA ALA A 17 33.37 0.36 1.44
C ALA A 17 32.65 -0.99 1.24
N GLU A 18 32.46 -1.77 2.30
CA GLU A 18 31.69 -3.01 2.26
C GLU A 18 30.24 -2.77 1.83
N ARG A 19 29.58 -1.76 2.39
CA ARG A 19 28.19 -1.39 2.02
C ARG A 19 28.08 -1.02 0.55
N TYR A 20 29.00 -0.19 0.06
CA TYR A 20 29.04 0.18 -1.35
C TYR A 20 29.15 -1.06 -2.24
N GLN A 21 30.08 -1.98 -1.94
CA GLN A 21 30.24 -3.21 -2.72
C GLN A 21 28.95 -4.06 -2.72
N VAL A 22 28.32 -4.23 -1.56
CA VAL A 22 27.06 -4.98 -1.44
C VAL A 22 25.95 -4.34 -2.27
N VAL A 23 25.79 -3.02 -2.17
CA VAL A 23 24.73 -2.28 -2.88
C VAL A 23 24.99 -2.30 -4.38
N MET A 24 26.21 -2.01 -4.83
CA MET A 24 26.56 -2.00 -6.25
C MET A 24 26.41 -3.38 -6.88
N ASN A 25 26.81 -4.44 -6.20
CA ASN A 25 26.62 -5.81 -6.68
C ASN A 25 25.14 -6.18 -6.78
N ALA A 26 24.31 -5.76 -5.82
CA ALA A 26 22.87 -5.97 -5.88
C ALA A 26 22.24 -5.18 -7.05
N MET A 27 22.62 -3.92 -7.24
CA MET A 27 22.10 -3.06 -8.31
C MET A 27 22.50 -3.58 -9.69
N ARG A 28 23.75 -3.99 -9.90
CA ARG A 28 24.19 -4.59 -11.17
C ARG A 28 23.42 -5.86 -11.50
N ARG A 29 23.08 -6.66 -10.49
CA ARG A 29 22.33 -7.90 -10.66
C ARG A 29 20.84 -7.68 -10.94
N LEU A 30 20.20 -6.77 -10.20
CA LEU A 30 18.76 -6.55 -10.27
C LEU A 30 18.35 -5.53 -11.33
N PHE A 31 19.19 -4.53 -11.56
CA PHE A 31 18.94 -3.38 -12.42
C PHE A 31 20.15 -3.08 -13.31
N PRO A 32 20.49 -3.98 -14.25
CA PRO A 32 21.74 -3.89 -15.03
C PRO A 32 21.84 -2.64 -15.92
N LYS A 33 20.73 -2.04 -16.32
CA LYS A 33 20.68 -0.90 -17.27
C LYS A 33 20.61 0.47 -16.60
N THR A 34 20.78 0.57 -15.28
CA THR A 34 20.70 1.86 -14.58
C THR A 34 22.06 2.54 -14.52
N ASP A 35 22.08 3.85 -14.71
CA ASP A 35 23.27 4.72 -14.57
C ASP A 35 23.92 4.63 -13.17
N PHE A 36 23.18 4.10 -12.18
CA PHE A 36 23.69 3.83 -10.84
C PHE A 36 24.83 2.79 -10.81
N ASN A 37 24.95 1.91 -11.80
CA ASN A 37 25.93 0.81 -11.80
C ASN A 37 27.38 1.26 -12.05
N ASP A 38 27.53 2.42 -12.69
CA ASP A 38 28.80 3.04 -13.06
C ASP A 38 29.25 4.10 -12.03
N MET A 39 28.51 4.24 -10.93
CA MET A 39 28.79 5.22 -9.89
C MET A 39 30.06 4.87 -9.11
N ASP A 40 30.95 5.84 -8.93
CA ASP A 40 32.14 5.69 -8.09
C ASP A 40 31.82 5.81 -6.59
N MET A 41 32.70 5.25 -5.76
CA MET A 41 32.59 5.29 -4.30
C MET A 41 32.43 6.72 -3.72
N PRO A 42 33.19 7.74 -4.16
CA PRO A 42 33.03 9.11 -3.64
C PRO A 42 31.66 9.70 -3.98
N THR A 43 31.20 9.53 -5.23
CA THR A 43 29.87 9.99 -5.66
C THR A 43 28.75 9.30 -4.89
N TRP A 44 28.90 8.00 -4.61
CA TRP A 44 27.96 7.26 -3.77
C TRP A 44 27.91 7.80 -2.34
N LEU A 45 29.05 8.15 -1.74
CA LEU A 45 29.12 8.75 -0.40
C LEU A 45 28.43 10.12 -0.37
N GLU A 46 28.68 10.98 -1.36
CA GLU A 46 28.03 12.29 -1.49
C GLU A 46 26.51 12.15 -1.60
N GLN A 47 26.03 11.25 -2.46
CA GLN A 47 24.60 11.00 -2.60
C GLN A 47 23.99 10.50 -1.28
N ARG A 48 24.69 9.61 -0.57
CA ARG A 48 24.22 9.10 0.72
C ARG A 48 24.16 10.19 1.78
N GLN A 49 25.14 11.08 1.82
CA GLN A 49 25.11 12.27 2.69
C GLN A 49 23.94 13.18 2.32
N ALA A 50 23.70 13.40 1.02
CA ALA A 50 22.56 14.19 0.54
C ALA A 50 21.21 13.57 0.94
N ILE A 51 21.07 12.23 0.90
CA ILE A 51 19.86 11.52 1.37
C ILE A 51 19.67 11.72 2.88
N ILE A 52 20.74 11.60 3.68
CA ILE A 52 20.67 11.80 5.13
C ILE A 52 20.25 13.24 5.43
N GLN A 53 20.86 14.22 4.77
CA GLN A 53 20.51 15.64 4.91
C GLN A 53 19.07 15.92 4.46
N ALA A 54 18.61 15.33 3.35
CA ALA A 54 17.25 15.47 2.87
C ALA A 54 16.24 14.90 3.88
N ARG A 55 16.52 13.73 4.46
CA ARG A 55 15.71 13.13 5.51
C ARG A 55 15.70 13.98 6.79
N GLY A 56 16.85 14.54 7.16
CA GLY A 56 16.96 15.51 8.25
C GLY A 56 16.10 16.75 8.02
N ARG A 57 16.11 17.31 6.80
CA ARG A 57 15.26 18.45 6.41
C ARG A 57 13.76 18.09 6.47
N GLN A 58 13.37 16.92 5.99
CA GLN A 58 11.97 16.45 6.09
C GLN A 58 11.52 16.32 7.54
N LEU A 59 12.35 15.74 8.40
CA LEU A 59 12.07 15.65 9.83
C LEU A 59 11.96 17.03 10.47
N GLY A 60 12.89 17.95 10.16
CA GLY A 60 12.85 19.33 10.62
C GLY A 60 11.57 20.05 10.22
N ARG A 61 11.13 19.90 8.96
CA ARG A 61 9.84 20.43 8.48
C ARG A 61 8.65 19.83 9.24
N SER A 62 8.67 18.52 9.50
CA SER A 62 7.60 17.86 10.24
C SER A 62 7.52 18.33 11.70
N VAL A 63 8.68 18.56 12.34
CA VAL A 63 8.73 19.12 13.70
C VAL A 63 8.24 20.56 13.70
N ALA A 64 8.76 21.41 12.82
CA ALA A 64 8.33 22.81 12.71
C ALA A 64 6.83 22.94 12.42
N PHE A 65 6.28 22.09 11.55
CA PHE A 65 4.84 22.02 11.31
C PHE A 65 4.05 21.67 12.57
N ARG A 66 4.52 20.70 13.37
CA ARG A 66 3.86 20.35 14.64
C ARG A 66 3.95 21.46 15.68
N GLU A 67 5.05 22.20 15.70
CA GLU A 67 5.23 23.36 16.59
C GLU A 67 4.30 24.51 16.20
N ASP A 68 4.23 24.88 14.91
CA ASP A 68 3.30 25.89 14.39
C ASP A 68 1.83 25.53 14.66
N GLN A 69 1.44 24.26 14.47
CA GLN A 69 0.11 23.78 14.83
C GLN A 69 -0.21 23.97 16.33
N ARG A 70 0.80 23.79 17.20
CA ARG A 70 0.66 23.99 18.64
C ARG A 70 0.53 25.47 19.00
N GLU A 71 1.29 26.35 18.34
CA GLU A 71 1.23 27.80 18.54
C GLU A 71 -0.11 28.40 18.09
N ARG A 72 -0.66 27.91 16.97
CA ARG A 72 -1.97 28.33 16.45
C ARG A 72 -3.15 27.81 17.26
N GLY A 73 -2.92 26.97 18.27
CA GLY A 73 -3.97 26.34 19.06
C GLY A 73 -4.87 25.41 18.23
N LEU A 74 -4.40 24.93 17.07
CA LEU A 74 -5.14 23.97 16.27
C LEU A 74 -5.27 22.67 17.06
N PRO A 75 -6.46 22.06 17.13
CA PRO A 75 -6.63 20.82 17.87
C PRO A 75 -5.71 19.76 17.25
N PRO A 76 -4.98 18.98 18.08
CA PRO A 76 -4.11 17.94 17.55
C PRO A 76 -4.94 17.00 16.70
N ILE A 77 -4.39 16.56 15.55
CA ILE A 77 -5.02 15.53 14.72
C ILE A 77 -5.34 14.36 15.65
N THR A 78 -6.63 14.19 15.95
CA THR A 78 -7.06 13.17 16.89
C THR A 78 -6.70 11.83 16.29
N LYS A 79 -6.04 10.98 17.10
CA LYS A 79 -5.80 9.60 16.68
C LYS A 79 -7.15 8.99 16.31
N LEU A 80 -7.15 8.25 15.21
CA LEU A 80 -8.30 7.51 14.71
C LEU A 80 -9.01 6.79 15.87
N MET A 81 -10.34 6.92 15.96
CA MET A 81 -11.16 6.35 17.04
C MET A 81 -10.73 6.77 18.46
N ARG A 82 -10.16 7.98 18.62
CA ARG A 82 -9.58 8.49 19.88
C ARG A 82 -8.49 7.56 20.44
N GLY A 83 -7.76 6.87 19.57
CA GLY A 83 -6.73 5.90 19.93
C GLY A 83 -7.26 4.54 20.39
N ARG A 84 -8.57 4.27 20.24
CA ARG A 84 -9.12 2.92 20.43
C ARG A 84 -8.85 2.08 19.21
N GLU A 85 -8.39 0.85 19.43
CA GLU A 85 -8.23 -0.10 18.34
C GLU A 85 -9.56 -0.80 18.05
N PRO A 86 -9.89 -1.04 16.77
CA PRO A 86 -11.01 -1.89 16.41
C PRO A 86 -10.82 -3.31 16.96
N LYS A 87 -11.94 -3.92 17.36
CA LYS A 87 -11.97 -5.33 17.78
C LYS A 87 -11.91 -6.22 16.54
N GLU A 88 -11.19 -7.34 16.65
CA GLU A 88 -11.09 -8.36 15.58
C GLU A 88 -10.58 -7.77 14.25
N ASN A 89 -11.01 -8.35 13.13
CA ASN A 89 -10.69 -7.96 11.76
C ASN A 89 -11.52 -6.77 11.25
N ARG A 90 -11.76 -5.75 12.09
CA ARG A 90 -12.54 -4.58 11.70
C ARG A 90 -11.64 -3.40 11.31
N GLY A 91 -12.05 -2.70 10.26
CA GLY A 91 -11.42 -1.47 9.80
C GLY A 91 -11.81 -0.28 10.66
N ALA A 92 -11.10 0.83 10.48
CA ALA A 92 -11.49 2.09 11.12
C ALA A 92 -12.63 2.81 10.39
N VAL A 93 -12.81 2.52 9.10
CA VAL A 93 -13.90 3.04 8.28
C VAL A 93 -15.15 2.19 8.56
N LEU A 94 -16.21 2.81 9.07
CA LEU A 94 -17.50 2.18 9.40
C LEU A 94 -17.46 1.01 10.40
N CYS A 95 -16.29 0.69 10.97
CA CYS A 95 -16.08 -0.48 11.82
C CYS A 95 -16.54 -1.81 11.20
N GLN A 96 -16.50 -1.92 9.86
CA GLN A 96 -16.86 -3.13 9.13
C GLN A 96 -15.69 -4.12 9.07
N GLN A 97 -16.00 -5.40 8.87
CA GLN A 97 -14.98 -6.43 8.68
C GLN A 97 -14.25 -6.21 7.35
N THR A 98 -12.92 -6.27 7.39
CA THR A 98 -12.09 -6.02 6.22
C THR A 98 -10.73 -6.72 6.35
N ILE A 99 -10.13 -7.09 5.22
CA ILE A 99 -8.74 -7.53 5.13
C ILE A 99 -7.75 -6.37 5.34
N TRP A 100 -8.20 -5.12 5.19
CA TRP A 100 -7.38 -3.91 5.35
C TRP A 100 -7.32 -3.45 6.81
N CYS A 101 -6.98 -4.37 7.72
CA CYS A 101 -6.87 -4.09 9.15
C CYS A 101 -5.61 -4.73 9.75
N LEU A 102 -5.26 -4.26 10.96
CA LEU A 102 -4.11 -4.77 11.71
C LEU A 102 -4.23 -6.26 12.05
N LYS A 103 -5.45 -6.73 12.33
CA LYS A 103 -5.77 -8.11 12.74
C LYS A 103 -6.45 -8.89 11.61
N TRP A 104 -5.95 -8.72 10.39
CA TRP A 104 -6.48 -9.40 9.19
C TRP A 104 -6.41 -10.92 9.32
N ASP A 105 -5.47 -11.42 10.12
CA ASP A 105 -5.24 -12.83 10.42
C ASP A 105 -6.38 -13.47 11.22
N MET A 106 -7.30 -12.68 11.76
CA MET A 106 -8.52 -13.19 12.43
C MET A 106 -9.58 -13.68 11.42
N LYS A 107 -9.41 -13.46 10.11
CA LYS A 107 -10.26 -14.08 9.09
C LYS A 107 -10.09 -15.61 9.12
N ALA A 108 -11.20 -16.34 9.26
CA ALA A 108 -11.19 -17.81 9.33
C ALA A 108 -10.65 -18.42 8.02
N ASP A 109 -11.16 -17.98 6.88
CA ASP A 109 -10.79 -18.56 5.59
C ASP A 109 -9.66 -17.76 4.92
N LYS A 110 -8.47 -18.35 4.85
CA LYS A 110 -7.27 -17.77 4.22
C LYS A 110 -6.87 -18.63 3.03
N ALA A 111 -6.73 -18.00 1.86
CA ALA A 111 -6.24 -18.70 0.68
C ALA A 111 -4.75 -19.04 0.86
N PRO A 112 -4.29 -20.22 0.40
CA PRO A 112 -2.88 -20.45 0.22
C PRO A 112 -2.32 -19.52 -0.86
N TRP A 113 -1.00 -19.38 -0.89
CA TRP A 113 -0.35 -18.65 -1.98
C TRP A 113 -0.62 -19.36 -3.33
N PRO A 114 -0.88 -18.60 -4.42
CA PRO A 114 -1.16 -19.19 -5.71
C PRO A 114 -0.07 -20.13 -6.20
N SER A 115 -0.48 -21.18 -6.90
CA SER A 115 0.47 -22.13 -7.50
C SER A 115 1.13 -21.54 -8.75
N LEU A 116 2.26 -22.11 -9.18
CA LEU A 116 2.96 -21.63 -10.39
C LEU A 116 2.09 -21.72 -11.66
N SER A 117 1.25 -22.75 -11.76
CA SER A 117 0.35 -22.91 -12.90
C SER A 117 -0.75 -21.85 -12.89
N GLU A 118 -1.25 -21.49 -11.72
CA GLU A 118 -2.24 -20.42 -11.54
C GLU A 118 -1.65 -19.04 -11.89
N LEU A 119 -0.45 -18.74 -11.38
CA LEU A 119 0.28 -17.49 -11.71
C LEU A 119 0.58 -17.36 -13.20
N LYS A 120 0.95 -18.46 -13.86
CA LYS A 120 1.19 -18.46 -15.31
C LYS A 120 -0.09 -18.19 -16.09
N TRP A 121 -1.19 -18.87 -15.73
CA TRP A 121 -2.46 -18.74 -16.42
C TRP A 121 -3.07 -17.35 -16.26
N GLU A 122 -3.23 -16.88 -15.02
CA GLU A 122 -3.84 -15.58 -14.71
C GLU A 122 -2.93 -14.39 -15.02
N GLY A 123 -1.62 -14.64 -15.07
CA GLY A 123 -0.59 -13.66 -15.41
C GLY A 123 -0.30 -13.63 -16.91
N ASP A 124 0.75 -14.37 -17.32
CA ASP A 124 1.37 -14.24 -18.64
C ASP A 124 0.48 -14.71 -19.79
N ASP A 125 -0.30 -15.79 -19.58
CA ASP A 125 -1.18 -16.31 -20.62
C ASP A 125 -2.43 -15.46 -20.76
N ARG A 126 -3.01 -14.95 -19.66
CA ARG A 126 -4.12 -14.00 -19.70
C ARG A 126 -3.72 -12.64 -20.25
N ALA A 127 -2.48 -12.19 -20.04
CA ALA A 127 -1.96 -10.96 -20.61
C ALA A 127 -1.97 -10.94 -22.16
N LYS A 128 -1.95 -12.11 -22.80
CA LYS A 128 -2.06 -12.26 -24.26
C LYS A 128 -3.51 -12.11 -24.76
N THR A 129 -4.49 -12.09 -23.86
CA THR A 129 -5.91 -11.90 -24.17
C THR A 129 -6.31 -10.42 -24.06
N SER A 130 -7.51 -10.06 -24.53
CA SER A 130 -8.06 -8.70 -24.42
C SER A 130 -8.39 -8.26 -22.99
N VAL A 131 -8.30 -9.17 -22.01
CA VAL A 131 -8.76 -8.91 -20.63
C VAL A 131 -7.63 -8.30 -19.79
N GLY A 132 -6.36 -8.55 -20.12
CA GLY A 132 -5.17 -8.03 -19.42
C GLY A 132 -4.59 -8.99 -18.37
N ARG A 133 -3.56 -8.53 -17.64
CA ARG A 133 -2.86 -9.29 -16.60
C ARG A 133 -3.51 -9.05 -15.23
N TYR A 134 -3.90 -10.10 -14.53
CA TYR A 134 -4.42 -10.01 -13.16
C TYR A 134 -3.64 -10.91 -12.20
N LEU A 135 -3.75 -10.61 -10.91
CA LEU A 135 -3.35 -11.58 -9.90
C LEU A 135 -4.40 -12.70 -9.82
N PRO A 136 -3.97 -13.95 -9.55
CA PRO A 136 -4.88 -15.03 -9.24
C PRO A 136 -5.91 -14.68 -8.18
N LEU A 137 -7.14 -15.15 -8.36
CA LEU A 137 -8.18 -15.00 -7.36
C LEU A 137 -7.86 -15.88 -6.13
N PRO A 138 -8.12 -15.41 -4.90
CA PRO A 138 -7.89 -16.21 -3.69
C PRO A 138 -8.86 -17.38 -3.66
N ARG A 139 -8.36 -18.63 -3.70
CA ARG A 139 -9.18 -19.85 -3.71
C ARG A 139 -9.09 -20.63 -2.41
N GLU A 140 -10.09 -21.47 -2.16
CA GLU A 140 -10.06 -22.44 -1.07
C GLU A 140 -8.88 -23.40 -1.23
N PRO A 141 -8.28 -23.88 -0.12
CA PRO A 141 -7.23 -24.89 -0.19
C PRO A 141 -7.78 -26.17 -0.84
N GLY A 142 -7.23 -26.51 -2.01
CA GLY A 142 -7.62 -27.71 -2.76
C GLY A 142 -6.94 -28.97 -2.27
N ASN A 143 -7.54 -30.12 -2.59
CA ASN A 143 -6.85 -31.41 -2.50
C ASN A 143 -5.93 -31.61 -3.73
N ALA A 144 -5.01 -32.58 -3.66
CA ALA A 144 -4.08 -32.85 -4.76
C ALA A 144 -4.75 -33.36 -6.05
N THR A 145 -6.02 -33.77 -5.98
CA THR A 145 -6.76 -34.42 -7.06
C THR A 145 -7.59 -33.43 -7.89
N VAL A 146 -7.98 -32.30 -7.29
CA VAL A 146 -8.81 -31.28 -7.92
C VAL A 146 -7.91 -30.21 -8.52
N ALA A 147 -8.07 -29.97 -9.82
CA ALA A 147 -7.37 -28.90 -10.50
C ALA A 147 -7.77 -27.53 -9.94
N TRP A 148 -6.80 -26.61 -9.86
CA TRP A 148 -6.98 -25.30 -9.20
C TRP A 148 -8.15 -24.48 -9.77
N HIS A 149 -8.44 -24.59 -11.07
CA HIS A 149 -9.52 -23.82 -11.72
C HIS A 149 -10.92 -24.29 -11.31
N HIS A 150 -11.05 -25.50 -10.74
CA HIS A 150 -12.30 -26.01 -10.15
C HIS A 150 -12.45 -25.65 -8.68
N LEU A 151 -11.42 -25.09 -8.03
CA LEU A 151 -11.51 -24.67 -6.64
C LEU A 151 -12.35 -23.41 -6.52
N ARG A 152 -13.18 -23.36 -5.49
CA ARG A 152 -14.04 -22.21 -5.20
C ARG A 152 -13.18 -21.00 -4.81
N VAL A 153 -13.57 -19.83 -5.31
CA VAL A 153 -12.99 -18.54 -4.89
C VAL A 153 -13.50 -18.22 -3.49
N LEU A 154 -12.60 -17.84 -2.59
CA LEU A 154 -12.95 -17.41 -1.24
C LEU A 154 -13.77 -16.14 -1.30
N GLN A 155 -14.82 -16.09 -0.49
CA GLN A 155 -15.66 -14.92 -0.37
C GLN A 155 -14.87 -13.78 0.31
N ALA A 156 -14.89 -12.62 -0.31
CA ALA A 156 -14.42 -11.37 0.28
C ALA A 156 -15.41 -10.90 1.37
N PHE A 157 -14.98 -10.05 2.30
CA PHE A 157 -15.94 -9.38 3.17
C PHE A 157 -16.79 -8.42 2.36
N ASP A 158 -18.02 -8.16 2.78
CA ASP A 158 -18.96 -7.27 2.07
C ASP A 158 -18.39 -5.86 1.83
N PHE A 159 -17.48 -5.41 2.70
CA PHE A 159 -16.77 -4.13 2.56
C PHE A 159 -15.64 -4.17 1.53
N ASP A 160 -15.01 -5.34 1.35
CA ASP A 160 -13.87 -5.53 0.44
C ASP A 160 -14.31 -5.99 -0.96
N GLU A 161 -15.59 -6.31 -1.14
CA GLU A 161 -16.14 -6.76 -2.41
C GLU A 161 -16.17 -5.61 -3.42
N VAL A 162 -15.36 -5.73 -4.47
CA VAL A 162 -15.27 -4.76 -5.54
C VAL A 162 -16.22 -5.17 -6.67
N ARG A 163 -16.92 -4.20 -7.28
CA ARG A 163 -17.86 -4.42 -8.40
C ARG A 163 -19.01 -5.37 -8.06
N LYS A 164 -19.74 -5.08 -6.98
CA LYS A 164 -21.02 -5.75 -6.70
C LYS A 164 -21.91 -5.67 -7.93
N VAL A 165 -22.49 -6.81 -8.30
CA VAL A 165 -23.48 -6.85 -9.38
C VAL A 165 -24.68 -6.02 -8.94
N PRO A 166 -25.13 -5.02 -9.73
CA PRO A 166 -26.29 -4.21 -9.38
C PRO A 166 -27.50 -5.12 -9.11
N THR A 167 -28.20 -4.84 -8.02
CA THR A 167 -29.47 -5.48 -7.71
C THR A 167 -30.56 -4.97 -8.65
N LEU A 168 -31.70 -5.66 -8.69
CA LEU A 168 -32.85 -5.19 -9.47
C LEU A 168 -33.31 -3.80 -9.02
N GLU A 169 -33.20 -3.50 -7.72
CA GLU A 169 -33.49 -2.18 -7.18
C GLU A 169 -32.51 -1.13 -7.73
N ASP A 170 -31.20 -1.41 -7.73
CA ASP A 170 -30.20 -0.49 -8.29
C ASP A 170 -30.44 -0.18 -9.78
N ILE A 171 -31.05 -1.10 -10.52
CA ILE A 171 -31.38 -0.94 -11.95
C ILE A 171 -32.69 -0.18 -12.14
N LEU A 172 -33.72 -0.48 -11.35
CA LEU A 172 -35.07 0.10 -11.49
C LEU A 172 -35.19 1.46 -10.79
N LEU A 173 -34.44 1.64 -9.72
CA LEU A 173 -34.32 2.84 -8.89
C LEU A 173 -32.83 3.17 -8.79
N PRO A 174 -32.17 3.54 -9.90
CA PRO A 174 -30.83 4.08 -9.80
C PRO A 174 -30.85 5.19 -8.75
N VAL A 175 -29.83 5.25 -7.88
CA VAL A 175 -29.65 6.40 -7.00
C VAL A 175 -29.52 7.59 -7.93
N ASP A 176 -30.61 8.37 -8.06
CA ASP A 176 -30.64 9.51 -8.94
C ASP A 176 -29.43 10.37 -8.61
N GLU A 177 -28.64 10.74 -9.62
CA GLU A 177 -27.68 11.82 -9.47
C GLU A 177 -28.47 12.99 -8.87
N ILE A 178 -28.00 13.49 -7.72
CA ILE A 178 -28.63 14.64 -7.09
C ILE A 178 -28.55 15.75 -8.12
N ASP A 179 -29.71 16.24 -8.58
CA ASP A 179 -29.80 17.38 -9.48
C ASP A 179 -28.87 18.48 -8.96
N ASP A 180 -27.97 18.97 -9.81
CA ASP A 180 -26.96 19.98 -9.46
C ASP A 180 -27.60 21.19 -8.78
N ASN A 181 -28.87 21.49 -9.10
CA ASN A 181 -29.63 22.56 -8.47
C ASN A 181 -29.98 22.31 -6.98
N LYS A 182 -30.03 21.06 -6.55
CA LYS A 182 -30.31 20.63 -5.17
C LYS A 182 -29.04 20.37 -4.36
N VAL A 183 -27.90 20.23 -5.02
CA VAL A 183 -26.60 20.04 -4.35
C VAL A 183 -26.29 21.18 -3.36
N PRO A 184 -26.53 22.48 -3.67
CA PRO A 184 -26.36 23.60 -2.73
C PRO A 184 -27.29 23.59 -1.52
N GLU A 185 -28.41 22.87 -1.58
CA GLU A 185 -29.33 22.73 -0.44
C GLU A 185 -28.86 21.63 0.53
N LEU A 186 -28.14 20.63 0.01
CA LEU A 186 -27.65 19.47 0.77
C LEU A 186 -26.23 19.67 1.29
N ILE A 187 -25.42 20.42 0.54
CA ILE A 187 -24.05 20.82 0.88
C ILE A 187 -24.06 22.34 0.94
N ASN A 188 -23.64 22.93 2.07
CA ASN A 188 -23.59 24.38 2.23
C ASN A 188 -22.88 25.04 1.03
N ALA A 189 -23.44 26.11 0.48
CA ALA A 189 -22.89 26.82 -0.68
C ALA A 189 -21.42 27.25 -0.47
N ASP A 190 -21.07 27.64 0.77
CA ASP A 190 -19.69 28.01 1.13
C ASP A 190 -18.69 26.84 0.96
N LEU A 191 -19.16 25.59 1.17
CA LEU A 191 -18.35 24.39 0.99
C LEU A 191 -18.17 24.03 -0.48
N LEU A 192 -19.17 24.28 -1.32
CA LEU A 192 -19.09 24.08 -2.76
C LEU A 192 -18.11 25.07 -3.39
N GLU A 193 -18.20 26.35 -3.01
CA GLU A 193 -17.27 27.39 -3.47
C GLU A 193 -15.82 27.10 -3.06
N ALA A 194 -15.62 26.52 -1.86
CA ALA A 194 -14.30 26.11 -1.38
C ALA A 194 -13.75 24.82 -2.03
N LEU A 195 -14.61 23.99 -2.64
CA LEU A 195 -14.19 22.80 -3.38
C LEU A 195 -13.88 23.10 -4.85
N ASP A 196 -14.59 24.07 -5.44
CA ASP A 196 -14.37 24.55 -6.80
C ASP A 196 -13.22 25.54 -6.92
N SER A 197 -12.71 26.08 -5.81
CA SER A 197 -11.48 26.85 -5.85
C SER A 197 -10.31 25.92 -6.19
N ASP A 198 -9.73 26.12 -7.38
CA ASP A 198 -8.55 25.42 -7.91
C ASP A 198 -7.28 25.51 -7.02
N GLU A 199 -7.37 26.04 -5.80
CA GLU A 199 -6.26 26.20 -4.84
C GLU A 199 -5.87 24.91 -4.09
N ILE A 200 -6.53 23.78 -4.37
CA ILE A 200 -6.26 22.50 -3.68
C ILE A 200 -5.18 21.64 -4.41
N PHE A 201 -4.62 22.08 -5.54
CA PHE A 201 -3.49 21.41 -6.22
C PHE A 201 -2.28 22.31 -6.50
#